data_AF-A0A522HTA2-F1
#
_entry.id   AF-A0A522HTA2-F1
#
_cell.length_a   1.000
_cell.length_b   1.000
_cell.length_c   1.000
_cell.angle_alpha   90.00
_cell.angle_beta   90.00
_cell.angle_gamma   90.00
#
_symmetry.space_group_name_H-M   'P 1'
#
loop_
_entity.id
_entity.type
_entity.pdbx_description
1 polymer ?
#
loop_
_entity_poly.entity_id
_entity_poly.type
_entity_poly.pdbx_seq_one_letter_code
_entity_poly.pdbx_strand_id
1 'polypeptide(L)'
;MEAFGCRQRPGAPSQYRWRQAGGPDRTRWRRRTPCFNLPGRKLAQIERALRIEVFSRGDGHAPLSRSYSLTVTSNPAHYCISVKQEPHGAAGRYLRERVQVGDTLDTAAPRGEFVLRQGPQPVVLLSAGIGVTPVPAMLRALAESASTRSQAAGPVHAPPGDPGTGPLVSFARSGLTVNWNDRYASLIELAEACNVRTRFAYRTGVCHTCITRLVDGTVAYRPEPLERPGKDNVLICCSQPTVDVVIDI
;
A
#
# COMPACT_ATOMS: atom_id res chain seq x y z
N MET A 1 13.47 30.06 31.29
CA MET A 1 12.14 30.70 31.44
C MET A 1 12.05 31.77 30.39
N GLU A 2 11.18 31.60 29.39
CA GLU A 2 10.20 32.60 28.94
C GLU A 2 9.55 32.12 27.65
N ALA A 3 8.23 32.10 27.68
CA ALA A 3 7.34 31.55 26.67
C ALA A 3 7.04 32.61 25.61
N PHE A 4 7.39 32.35 24.35
CA PHE A 4 6.81 33.08 23.22
C PHE A 4 5.59 32.30 22.71
N GLY A 5 4.48 32.49 23.40
CA GLY A 5 3.16 32.02 22.99
C GLY A 5 2.63 32.88 21.84
N CYS A 6 2.60 32.33 20.62
CA CYS A 6 1.86 32.94 19.52
C CYS A 6 0.37 32.57 19.66
N ARG A 7 -0.46 33.51 20.11
CA ARG A 7 -1.93 33.36 20.10
C ARG A 7 -2.39 33.20 18.65
N GLN A 8 -2.82 31.99 18.28
CA GLN A 8 -3.51 31.74 17.02
C GLN A 8 -4.94 32.27 17.12
N ARG A 9 -5.36 33.12 16.18
CA ARG A 9 -6.79 33.32 15.92
C ARG A 9 -7.30 32.14 15.06
N PRO A 10 -8.43 31.51 15.39
CA PRO A 10 -9.02 30.49 14.55
C PRO A 10 -9.47 31.12 13.22
N GLY A 11 -8.98 30.60 12.09
CA GLY A 11 -9.50 30.93 10.76
C GLY A 11 -8.66 31.84 9.85
N ALA A 12 -7.50 32.35 10.28
CA ALA A 12 -6.64 33.13 9.39
C ALA A 12 -5.60 32.23 8.67
N PRO A 13 -5.42 32.34 7.33
CA PRO A 13 -4.32 31.69 6.63
C PRO A 13 -3.01 32.30 7.13
N SER A 14 -2.16 31.49 7.74
CA SER A 14 -0.81 31.87 8.13
C SER A 14 0.01 32.15 6.86
N GLN A 15 0.31 33.42 6.60
CA GLN A 15 1.22 33.83 5.53
C GLN A 15 2.63 33.38 5.91
N TYR A 16 3.07 32.25 5.38
CA TYR A 16 4.46 31.81 5.50
C TYR A 16 5.26 32.38 4.32
N ARG A 17 6.15 33.33 4.61
CA ARG A 17 7.09 33.89 3.61
C ARG A 17 8.37 33.04 3.62
N TRP A 18 8.61 32.32 2.53
CA TRP A 18 9.73 31.38 2.40
C TRP A 18 11.01 32.04 1.89
N ARG A 19 12.16 31.52 2.31
CA ARG A 19 13.46 31.74 1.67
C ARG A 19 14.02 30.38 1.22
N GLN A 20 14.70 30.40 0.08
CA GLN A 20 15.36 29.28 -0.59
C GLN A 20 16.16 28.41 0.39
N ALA A 21 15.97 27.10 0.30
CA ALA A 21 16.97 26.11 0.70
C ALA A 21 17.30 25.27 -0.54
N GLY A 22 18.60 25.03 -0.76
CA GLY A 22 19.16 24.36 -1.94
C GLY A 22 18.40 23.10 -2.35
N GLY A 23 18.21 22.95 -3.66
CA GLY A 23 17.24 22.03 -4.25
C GLY A 23 17.54 20.53 -4.09
N PRO A 24 16.55 19.68 -4.41
CA PRO A 24 16.84 18.29 -4.74
C PRO A 24 16.20 17.76 -6.04
N ASP A 25 16.88 16.71 -6.50
CA ASP A 25 16.82 15.83 -7.67
C ASP A 25 15.44 15.38 -8.22
N ARG A 26 15.35 15.29 -9.56
CA ARG A 26 14.19 14.84 -10.37
C ARG A 26 14.18 13.32 -10.61
N THR A 27 14.68 12.52 -9.69
CA THR A 27 14.83 11.08 -9.93
C THR A 27 13.52 10.31 -9.78
N ARG A 28 13.05 9.81 -10.94
CA ARG A 28 12.20 8.62 -11.18
C ARG A 28 10.69 8.86 -11.39
N TRP A 29 10.37 9.20 -12.63
CA TRP A 29 9.04 9.22 -13.23
C TRP A 29 8.57 7.79 -13.59
N ARG A 30 7.70 7.15 -12.80
CA ARG A 30 6.92 5.99 -13.27
C ARG A 30 5.42 6.22 -13.13
N ARG A 31 4.79 6.37 -14.31
CA ARG A 31 3.36 6.36 -14.68
C ARG A 31 2.40 7.28 -13.87
N ARG A 32 2.21 8.48 -14.44
CA ARG A 32 1.01 9.36 -14.44
C ARG A 32 0.61 10.19 -13.20
N THR A 33 1.36 10.22 -12.11
CA THR A 33 1.04 11.11 -10.98
C THR A 33 2.25 11.98 -10.59
N PRO A 34 2.24 13.30 -10.83
CA PRO A 34 3.34 14.18 -10.42
C PRO A 34 3.41 14.25 -8.89
N CYS A 35 4.65 14.12 -8.38
CA CYS A 35 5.00 14.26 -6.97
C CYS A 35 5.70 15.61 -6.76
N PHE A 36 5.20 16.43 -5.83
CA PHE A 36 5.81 17.73 -5.52
C PHE A 36 6.48 17.68 -4.15
N ASN A 37 7.79 17.90 -4.10
CA ASN A 37 8.57 18.01 -2.86
C ASN A 37 8.54 19.46 -2.36
N LEU A 38 7.83 19.72 -1.27
CA LEU A 38 7.72 21.03 -0.63
C LEU A 38 8.63 21.05 0.62
N PRO A 39 9.40 22.11 0.90
CA PRO A 39 10.20 22.17 2.13
C PRO A 39 9.28 22.16 3.36
N GLY A 40 9.64 21.36 4.37
CA GLY A 40 8.87 21.17 5.61
C GLY A 40 9.78 21.03 6.83
N ARG A 41 9.25 21.30 8.03
CA ARG A 41 9.95 20.90 9.26
C ARG A 41 9.79 19.39 9.43
N LYS A 42 10.75 18.75 10.11
CA LYS A 42 10.70 17.33 10.49
C LYS A 42 9.31 17.01 11.04
N LEU A 43 8.48 16.32 10.24
CA LEU A 43 7.19 15.85 10.71
C LEU A 43 7.46 14.73 11.68
N ALA A 44 7.41 15.04 12.98
CA ALA A 44 7.29 14.04 14.04
C ALA A 44 5.93 13.29 14.00
N GLN A 45 5.23 13.28 12.85
CA GLN A 45 3.84 12.86 12.71
C GLN A 45 3.64 11.90 11.53
N ILE A 46 4.57 10.95 11.35
CA ILE A 46 4.45 9.85 10.38
C ILE A 46 3.18 9.00 10.63
N GLU A 47 2.58 9.11 11.82
CA GLU A 47 1.34 8.40 12.22
C GLU A 47 0.03 9.05 11.72
N ARG A 48 0.10 10.19 11.02
CA ARG A 48 -1.08 10.96 10.61
C ARG A 48 -1.09 11.13 9.09
N ALA A 49 -2.17 10.73 8.44
CA ALA A 49 -2.42 11.06 7.04
C ALA A 49 -2.87 12.51 6.92
N LEU A 50 -1.93 13.41 7.18
CA LEU A 50 -2.14 14.84 7.11
C LEU A 50 -2.43 15.25 5.68
N ARG A 51 -3.29 16.26 5.55
CA ARG A 51 -3.57 16.93 4.29
C ARG A 51 -2.94 18.31 4.32
N ILE A 52 -2.38 18.72 3.20
CA ILE A 52 -1.90 20.08 2.98
C ILE A 52 -2.84 20.77 2.01
N GLU A 53 -3.24 22.00 2.33
CA GLU A 53 -4.00 22.84 1.42
C GLU A 53 -3.02 23.65 0.58
N VAL A 54 -3.16 23.62 -0.74
CA VAL A 54 -2.33 24.34 -1.71
C VAL A 54 -3.18 25.40 -2.38
N PHE A 55 -2.67 26.63 -2.40
CA PHE A 55 -3.29 27.80 -3.00
C PHE A 55 -2.49 28.24 -4.24
N SER A 56 -3.18 28.53 -5.34
CA SER A 56 -2.59 29.23 -6.48
C SER A 56 -2.70 30.74 -6.26
N ARG A 57 -1.59 31.48 -6.38
CA ARG A 57 -1.64 32.94 -6.42
C ARG A 57 -2.10 33.42 -7.80
N GLY A 58 -2.83 34.54 -7.79
CA GLY A 58 -3.54 35.08 -8.94
C GLY A 58 -2.60 35.59 -10.03
N ASP A 59 -2.37 34.75 -11.03
CA ASP A 59 -1.82 35.13 -12.34
C ASP A 59 -2.96 35.49 -13.30
N GLY A 60 -3.93 36.30 -12.85
CA GLY A 60 -5.15 36.65 -13.62
C GLY A 60 -6.21 35.55 -13.72
N HIS A 61 -6.07 34.46 -12.96
CA HIS A 61 -7.03 33.34 -12.92
C HIS A 61 -7.76 33.27 -11.57
N ALA A 62 -8.92 32.61 -11.56
CA ALA A 62 -9.69 32.39 -10.33
C ALA A 62 -8.83 31.64 -9.27
N PRO A 63 -8.85 32.07 -7.99
CA PRO A 63 -8.05 31.44 -6.95
C PRO A 63 -8.46 29.98 -6.77
N LEU A 64 -7.49 29.06 -6.85
CA LEU A 64 -7.69 27.63 -6.63
C LEU A 64 -7.12 27.25 -5.26
N SER A 65 -7.98 26.72 -4.38
CA SER A 65 -7.54 26.03 -3.16
C SER A 65 -7.88 24.55 -3.24
N ARG A 66 -6.91 23.66 -2.99
CA ARG A 66 -7.17 22.21 -2.94
C ARG A 66 -6.38 21.53 -1.82
N SER A 67 -7.04 20.56 -1.18
CA SER A 67 -6.42 19.67 -0.18
C SER A 67 -5.79 18.44 -0.85
N TYR A 68 -4.56 18.13 -0.48
CA TYR A 68 -3.84 16.92 -0.92
C TYR A 68 -3.31 16.16 0.28
N SER A 69 -3.44 14.83 0.27
CA SER A 69 -2.81 13.97 1.28
C SER A 69 -1.30 13.95 1.11
N LEU A 70 -0.57 14.00 2.21
CA LEU A 70 0.87 13.82 2.21
C LEU A 70 1.22 12.36 1.84
N THR A 71 2.20 12.21 0.95
CA THR A 71 2.79 10.96 0.52
C THR A 71 4.13 10.77 1.24
N VAL A 72 4.51 9.52 1.49
CA VAL A 72 5.81 9.20 2.10
C VAL A 72 6.95 9.69 1.20
N THR A 73 7.93 10.37 1.80
CA THR A 73 9.17 10.78 1.16
C THR A 73 10.37 10.14 1.87
N SER A 74 11.46 9.98 1.14
CA SER A 74 12.76 9.57 1.67
C SER A 74 13.43 10.69 2.48
N ASN A 75 13.06 11.95 2.22
CA ASN A 75 13.63 13.11 2.90
C ASN A 75 12.65 13.69 3.94
N PRO A 76 12.91 13.54 5.25
CA PRO A 76 12.01 14.02 6.30
C PRO A 76 11.90 15.55 6.40
N ALA A 77 12.75 16.29 5.67
CA ALA A 77 12.68 17.75 5.56
C ALA A 77 11.75 18.24 4.43
N HIS A 78 11.05 17.32 3.75
CA HIS A 78 10.13 17.67 2.66
C HIS A 78 8.75 17.03 2.85
N TYR A 79 7.73 17.67 2.32
CA TYR A 79 6.41 17.11 2.11
C TYR A 79 6.27 16.68 0.66
N CYS A 80 5.74 15.48 0.43
CA CYS A 80 5.42 15.01 -0.91
C CYS A 80 3.90 14.98 -1.08
N ILE A 81 3.37 15.49 -2.19
CA ILE A 81 1.97 15.31 -2.58
C ILE A 81 1.88 14.66 -3.95
N SER A 82 0.91 13.77 -4.13
CA SER A 82 0.63 13.12 -5.41
C SER A 82 -0.70 13.62 -5.97
N VAL A 83 -0.70 14.15 -7.20
CA VAL A 83 -1.88 14.82 -7.78
C VAL A 83 -2.45 14.04 -8.97
N LYS A 84 -3.65 13.48 -8.82
CA LYS A 84 -4.36 12.85 -9.94
C LYS A 84 -4.74 13.90 -10.98
N GLN A 85 -4.46 13.60 -12.24
CA GLN A 85 -4.79 14.46 -13.37
C GLN A 85 -6.18 14.08 -13.91
N GLU A 86 -7.15 14.95 -13.66
CA GLU A 86 -8.50 14.84 -14.21
C GLU A 86 -8.64 15.68 -15.49
N PRO A 87 -9.32 15.19 -16.55
CA PRO A 87 -9.46 15.92 -17.82
C PRO A 87 -9.95 17.37 -17.66
N HIS A 88 -10.86 17.60 -16.72
CA HIS A 88 -11.45 18.92 -16.43
C HIS A 88 -11.01 19.49 -15.07
N GLY A 89 -9.96 18.94 -14.45
CA GLY A 89 -9.48 19.36 -13.14
C GLY A 89 -8.61 20.62 -13.20
N ALA A 90 -9.15 21.78 -12.80
CA ALA A 90 -8.43 23.06 -12.83
C ALA A 90 -7.12 23.05 -12.04
N ALA A 91 -7.12 22.51 -10.81
CA ALA A 91 -5.93 22.50 -9.95
C ALA A 91 -4.85 21.52 -10.43
N GLY A 92 -5.23 20.31 -10.86
CA GLY A 92 -4.28 19.34 -11.41
C GLY A 92 -3.62 19.85 -12.70
N ARG A 93 -4.42 20.50 -13.56
CA ARG A 93 -3.95 21.18 -14.78
C ARG A 93 -2.98 22.31 -14.46
N TYR A 94 -3.33 23.20 -13.54
CA TYR A 94 -2.45 24.28 -13.09
C TYR A 94 -1.10 23.76 -12.58
N LEU A 95 -1.12 22.79 -11.66
CA LEU A 95 0.10 22.18 -11.11
C LEU A 95 0.95 21.49 -12.17
N ARG A 96 0.34 20.97 -13.23
CA ARG A 96 1.05 20.29 -14.33
C ARG A 96 1.63 21.26 -15.36
N GLU A 97 0.88 22.29 -15.73
CA GLU A 97 1.17 23.13 -16.90
C GLU A 97 1.84 24.45 -16.54
N ARG A 98 1.66 24.93 -15.30
CA ARG A 98 2.12 26.26 -14.88
C ARG A 98 3.19 26.22 -13.81
N VAL A 99 3.17 25.23 -12.92
CA VAL A 99 4.14 25.13 -11.83
C VAL A 99 5.44 24.49 -12.33
N GLN A 100 6.54 25.22 -12.16
CA GLN A 100 7.90 24.79 -12.48
C GLN A 100 8.74 24.62 -11.21
N VAL A 101 9.87 23.93 -11.36
CA VAL A 101 10.84 23.79 -10.26
C VAL A 101 11.44 25.16 -9.96
N GLY A 102 11.34 25.58 -8.70
CA GLY A 102 11.74 26.91 -8.25
C GLY A 102 10.55 27.82 -7.92
N ASP A 103 9.36 27.48 -8.39
CA ASP A 103 8.14 28.23 -8.07
C ASP A 103 7.75 28.05 -6.61
N THR A 104 7.18 29.11 -6.03
CA THR A 104 6.65 29.08 -4.67
C THR A 104 5.15 28.85 -4.71
N LEU A 105 4.69 27.84 -3.97
CA LEU A 105 3.27 27.58 -3.75
C LEU A 105 2.87 28.02 -2.34
N ASP A 106 1.74 28.69 -2.23
CA ASP A 106 1.17 29.02 -0.93
C ASP A 106 0.50 27.77 -0.35
N THR A 107 0.80 27.44 0.90
CA THR A 107 0.24 26.24 1.56
C THR A 107 -0.20 26.51 2.99
N ALA A 108 -1.29 25.88 3.42
CA ALA A 108 -1.64 25.80 4.83
C ALA A 108 -0.74 24.78 5.57
N ALA A 109 -0.68 24.87 6.89
CA ALA A 109 -0.03 23.83 7.70
C ALA A 109 -0.74 22.47 7.51
N PRO A 110 -0.02 21.33 7.50
CA PRO A 110 -0.65 20.01 7.41
C PRO A 110 -1.66 19.78 8.53
N ARG A 111 -2.87 19.36 8.18
CA ARG A 111 -3.99 19.10 9.10
C ARG A 111 -4.79 17.87 8.66
N GLY A 112 -5.43 17.17 9.58
CA GLY A 112 -6.33 16.06 9.24
C GLY A 112 -6.67 15.18 10.42
N GLU A 113 -7.84 14.55 10.34
CA GLU A 113 -8.36 13.61 11.35
C GLU A 113 -8.21 12.14 10.91
N PHE A 114 -7.73 11.90 9.69
CA PHE A 114 -7.41 10.56 9.21
C PHE A 114 -6.06 10.13 9.82
N VAL A 115 -6.13 9.47 10.97
CA VAL A 115 -4.96 9.08 11.76
C VAL A 115 -5.00 7.60 12.08
N LEU A 116 -3.82 6.98 12.19
CA LEU A 116 -3.72 5.61 12.62
C LEU A 116 -4.10 5.52 14.10
N ARG A 117 -5.23 4.89 14.42
CA ARG A 117 -5.67 4.68 15.80
C ARG A 117 -4.71 3.74 16.50
N GLN A 118 -4.07 4.16 17.58
CA GLN A 118 -3.19 3.31 18.40
C GLN A 118 -3.98 2.17 19.08
N GLY A 119 -3.35 1.02 19.24
CA GLY A 119 -3.95 -0.16 19.89
C GLY A 119 -3.42 -1.50 19.36
N PRO A 120 -3.77 -2.62 20.04
CA PRO A 120 -3.32 -3.97 19.67
C PRO A 120 -4.12 -4.60 18.53
N GLN A 121 -5.26 -4.02 18.15
CA GLN A 121 -6.14 -4.59 17.14
C GLN A 121 -5.51 -4.55 15.74
N PRO A 122 -5.68 -5.62 14.93
CA PRO A 122 -5.23 -5.63 13.53
C PRO A 122 -5.79 -4.45 12.73
N VAL A 123 -5.03 -3.97 11.75
CA VAL A 123 -5.42 -2.87 10.87
C VAL A 123 -5.46 -3.39 9.44
N VAL A 124 -6.58 -3.15 8.76
CA VAL A 124 -6.70 -3.36 7.31
C VAL A 124 -6.60 -2.00 6.64
N LEU A 125 -5.59 -1.84 5.77
CA LEU A 125 -5.42 -0.63 4.95
C LEU A 125 -6.00 -0.89 3.56
N LEU A 126 -7.14 -0.28 3.25
CA LEU A 126 -7.82 -0.39 1.96
C LEU A 126 -7.72 0.93 1.20
N SER A 127 -7.39 0.87 -0.10
CA SER A 127 -7.38 2.06 -0.96
C SER A 127 -7.74 1.74 -2.39
N ALA A 128 -8.24 2.76 -3.10
CA ALA A 128 -8.53 2.71 -4.53
C ALA A 128 -8.09 4.02 -5.21
N GLY A 129 -7.44 3.91 -6.39
CA GLY A 129 -6.97 5.06 -7.16
C GLY A 129 -6.02 5.97 -6.37
N ILE A 130 -6.21 7.29 -6.46
CA ILE A 130 -5.38 8.28 -5.76
C ILE A 130 -5.55 8.25 -4.23
N GLY A 131 -6.59 7.58 -3.74
CA GLY A 131 -6.80 7.32 -2.32
C GLY A 131 -5.72 6.44 -1.68
N VAL A 132 -4.80 5.88 -2.48
CA VAL A 132 -3.60 5.18 -1.97
C VAL A 132 -2.62 6.11 -1.26
N THR A 133 -2.62 7.41 -1.58
CA THR A 133 -1.62 8.38 -1.09
C THR A 133 -1.33 8.35 0.43
N PRO A 134 -2.34 8.30 1.34
CA PRO A 134 -2.09 8.21 2.77
C PRO A 134 -1.68 6.81 3.27
N VAL A 135 -1.95 5.74 2.51
CA VAL A 135 -1.78 4.35 2.97
C VAL A 135 -0.31 3.99 3.23
N PRO A 136 0.66 4.31 2.36
CA PRO A 136 2.07 4.06 2.63
C PRO A 136 2.59 4.76 3.89
N ALA A 137 2.05 5.93 4.24
CA ALA A 137 2.46 6.64 5.46
C ALA A 137 2.02 5.88 6.72
N MET A 138 0.77 5.41 6.73
CA MET A 138 0.26 4.57 7.81
C MET A 138 0.99 3.22 7.89
N LEU A 139 1.30 2.60 6.75
CA LEU A 139 2.06 1.36 6.71
C LEU A 139 3.48 1.54 7.25
N ARG A 140 4.15 2.63 6.87
CA ARG A 140 5.48 2.97 7.36
C ARG A 140 5.47 3.24 8.87
N ALA A 141 4.48 3.98 9.36
CA ALA A 141 4.29 4.20 10.80
C ALA A 141 4.14 2.87 11.56
N LEU A 142 3.30 1.95 11.05
CA LEU A 142 3.14 0.62 11.66
C LEU A 142 4.44 -0.18 11.69
N ALA A 143 5.24 -0.11 10.63
CA ALA A 143 6.52 -0.79 10.52
C ALA A 143 7.60 -0.18 11.46
N GLU A 144 7.68 1.15 11.53
CA GLU A 144 8.66 1.87 12.37
C GLU A 144 8.35 1.75 13.86
N SER A 145 7.06 1.74 14.24
CA SER A 145 6.65 1.62 15.65
C SER A 145 6.73 0.20 16.21
N ALA A 146 7.37 -0.74 15.49
CA ALA A 146 7.47 -2.16 15.85
C ALA A 146 6.12 -2.73 16.32
N SER A 147 5.04 -2.38 15.59
CA SER A 147 3.69 -2.62 16.05
C SER A 147 3.46 -4.09 16.40
N THR A 148 3.04 -4.36 17.65
CA THR A 148 2.67 -5.71 18.11
C THR A 148 1.28 -6.14 17.63
N ARG A 149 0.61 -5.32 16.81
CA ARG A 149 -0.64 -5.71 16.18
C ARG A 149 -0.40 -6.99 15.40
N SER A 150 -1.23 -7.98 15.68
CA SER A 150 -1.24 -9.19 14.88
C SER A 150 -1.48 -8.79 13.41
N GLN A 151 -0.54 -9.12 12.55
CA GLN A 151 -0.78 -9.13 11.12
C GLN A 151 -1.81 -10.23 10.90
N ALA A 152 -3.09 -9.86 10.87
CA ALA A 152 -4.19 -10.81 10.84
C ALA A 152 -4.21 -11.57 9.52
N ALA A 153 -3.43 -12.65 9.44
CA ALA A 153 -4.03 -13.92 9.11
C ALA A 153 -4.66 -14.42 10.41
N GLY A 154 -5.93 -14.81 10.40
CA GLY A 154 -6.52 -15.52 11.53
C GLY A 154 -5.74 -16.81 11.84
N PRO A 155 -6.06 -17.52 12.93
CA PRO A 155 -5.48 -18.84 13.15
C PRO A 155 -5.74 -19.73 11.93
N VAL A 156 -4.80 -20.63 11.65
CA VAL A 156 -4.99 -21.67 10.63
C VAL A 156 -6.20 -22.51 11.02
N HIS A 157 -7.12 -22.73 10.09
CA HIS A 157 -8.36 -23.45 10.33
C HIS A 157 -8.73 -24.33 9.13
N ALA A 158 -9.62 -25.30 9.36
CA ALA A 158 -10.22 -26.07 8.27
C ALA A 158 -11.05 -25.15 7.36
N PRO A 159 -11.10 -25.38 6.04
CA PRO A 159 -11.84 -24.53 5.13
C PRO A 159 -13.34 -24.56 5.47
N PRO A 160 -14.08 -23.45 5.27
CA PRO A 160 -15.50 -23.37 5.63
C PRO A 160 -16.36 -24.33 4.78
N GLY A 161 -17.47 -24.82 5.34
CA GLY A 161 -18.40 -25.73 4.66
C GLY A 161 -18.01 -27.21 4.79
N ASP A 162 -18.68 -28.07 4.02
CA ASP A 162 -18.46 -29.52 4.11
C ASP A 162 -17.04 -29.90 3.66
N PRO A 163 -16.41 -30.90 4.31
CA PRO A 163 -15.13 -31.44 3.89
C PRO A 163 -15.16 -31.92 2.43
N GLY A 164 -14.04 -31.74 1.73
CA GLY A 164 -13.86 -32.35 0.43
C GLY A 164 -13.83 -33.87 0.51
N THR A 165 -14.10 -34.54 -0.60
CA THR A 165 -13.96 -36.00 -0.76
C THR A 165 -12.74 -36.37 -1.60
N GLY A 166 -11.99 -35.38 -2.09
CA GLY A 166 -10.80 -35.58 -2.89
C GLY A 166 -9.54 -35.90 -2.06
N PRO A 167 -8.36 -35.90 -2.71
CA PRO A 167 -7.10 -36.23 -2.08
C PRO A 167 -6.76 -35.38 -0.86
N LEU A 168 -5.94 -35.90 0.05
CA LEU A 168 -5.43 -35.15 1.20
C LEU A 168 -4.40 -34.11 0.76
N VAL A 169 -4.57 -32.89 1.26
CA VAL A 169 -3.62 -31.79 1.08
C VAL A 169 -3.05 -31.41 2.44
N SER A 170 -1.75 -31.64 2.62
CA SER A 170 -1.01 -31.28 3.83
C SER A 170 -0.15 -30.05 3.62
N PHE A 171 -0.43 -28.99 4.38
CA PHE A 171 0.39 -27.79 4.50
C PHE A 171 1.39 -27.99 5.65
N ALA A 172 2.60 -28.47 5.32
CA ALA A 172 3.54 -29.02 6.28
C ALA A 172 4.00 -28.03 7.37
N ARG A 173 4.22 -26.76 7.02
CA ARG A 173 4.66 -25.74 8.00
C ARG A 173 3.50 -25.16 8.79
N SER A 174 2.32 -25.13 8.18
CA SER A 174 1.09 -24.70 8.84
C SER A 174 0.47 -25.79 9.73
N GLY A 175 0.92 -27.05 9.58
CA GLY A 175 0.43 -28.19 10.39
C GLY A 175 -1.02 -28.58 10.08
N LEU A 176 -1.55 -28.19 8.92
CA LEU A 176 -2.94 -28.43 8.54
C LEU A 176 -3.01 -29.48 7.43
N THR A 177 -3.85 -30.48 7.62
CA THR A 177 -4.20 -31.47 6.60
C THR A 177 -5.71 -31.46 6.40
N VAL A 178 -6.15 -31.30 5.14
CA VAL A 178 -7.57 -31.23 4.77
C VAL A 178 -7.80 -31.95 3.45
N ASN A 179 -9.00 -32.49 3.25
CA ASN A 179 -9.37 -33.08 1.97
C ASN A 179 -9.62 -32.01 0.90
N TRP A 180 -9.13 -32.28 -0.31
CA TRP A 180 -9.38 -31.47 -1.48
C TRP A 180 -10.87 -31.45 -1.84
N ASN A 181 -11.36 -30.28 -2.22
CA ASN A 181 -12.72 -30.05 -2.68
C ASN A 181 -12.65 -29.32 -4.03
N ASP A 182 -13.35 -29.83 -5.04
CA ASP A 182 -13.33 -29.29 -6.40
C ASP A 182 -13.94 -27.89 -6.53
N ARG A 183 -14.53 -27.35 -5.45
CA ARG A 183 -14.89 -25.92 -5.36
C ARG A 183 -13.68 -24.99 -5.42
N TYR A 184 -12.49 -25.48 -5.07
CA TYR A 184 -11.25 -24.74 -5.16
C TYR A 184 -10.61 -24.99 -6.53
N ALA A 185 -10.29 -23.92 -7.25
CA ALA A 185 -9.68 -24.05 -8.56
C ALA A 185 -8.19 -24.43 -8.48
N SER A 186 -7.53 -24.15 -7.36
CA SER A 186 -6.11 -24.43 -7.16
C SER A 186 -5.70 -24.51 -5.69
N LEU A 187 -4.52 -25.09 -5.43
CA LEU A 187 -3.94 -25.25 -4.10
C LEU A 187 -3.80 -23.92 -3.33
N ILE A 188 -3.58 -22.80 -4.01
CA ILE A 188 -3.54 -21.48 -3.35
C ILE A 188 -4.89 -21.07 -2.78
N GLU A 189 -6.01 -21.38 -3.46
CA GLU A 189 -7.34 -20.98 -2.99
C GLU A 189 -7.74 -21.77 -1.76
N LEU A 190 -7.42 -23.07 -1.73
CA LEU A 190 -7.58 -23.90 -0.54
C LEU A 190 -6.73 -23.36 0.62
N ALA A 191 -5.46 -23.02 0.37
CA ALA A 191 -4.58 -22.45 1.40
C ALA A 191 -5.13 -21.12 1.96
N GLU A 192 -5.62 -20.23 1.09
CA GLU A 192 -6.24 -18.96 1.50
C GLU A 192 -7.50 -19.18 2.33
N ALA A 193 -8.35 -20.14 1.93
CA ALA A 193 -9.55 -20.50 2.68
C ALA A 193 -9.26 -21.10 4.07
N CYS A 194 -8.01 -21.51 4.31
CA CYS A 194 -7.53 -22.05 5.58
C CYS A 194 -6.68 -21.06 6.40
N ASN A 195 -6.53 -19.80 5.95
CA ASN A 195 -5.55 -18.83 6.47
C ASN A 195 -4.08 -19.29 6.43
N VAL A 196 -3.73 -20.23 5.53
CA VAL A 196 -2.34 -20.63 5.29
C VAL A 196 -1.65 -19.57 4.45
N ARG A 197 -0.52 -19.06 4.96
CA ARG A 197 0.20 -17.94 4.31
C ARG A 197 0.88 -18.40 3.04
N THR A 198 0.54 -17.75 1.93
CA THR A 198 1.12 -18.01 0.61
C THR A 198 1.78 -16.76 0.04
N ARG A 199 2.71 -16.94 -0.90
CA ARG A 199 3.30 -15.86 -1.70
C ARG A 199 2.72 -15.95 -3.10
N PHE A 200 2.19 -14.86 -3.65
CA PHE A 200 1.67 -14.83 -5.02
C PHE A 200 1.61 -13.40 -5.59
N ALA A 201 1.42 -13.31 -6.90
CA ALA A 201 1.16 -12.04 -7.59
C ALA A 201 0.06 -12.19 -8.67
N TYR A 202 0.35 -12.88 -9.78
CA TYR A 202 -0.51 -12.88 -10.98
C TYR A 202 -1.53 -14.04 -11.06
N ARG A 203 -1.37 -15.09 -10.26
CA ARG A 203 -2.26 -16.28 -10.18
C ARG A 203 -2.50 -17.06 -11.50
N THR A 204 -1.63 -16.91 -12.49
CA THR A 204 -1.76 -17.58 -13.79
C THR A 204 -0.57 -18.47 -14.16
N GLY A 205 0.32 -18.76 -13.19
CA GLY A 205 1.49 -19.61 -13.42
C GLY A 205 2.65 -18.95 -14.18
N VAL A 206 2.60 -17.63 -14.45
CA VAL A 206 3.63 -16.93 -15.26
C VAL A 206 4.72 -16.22 -14.47
N CYS A 207 4.44 -15.86 -13.21
CA CYS A 207 5.33 -14.97 -12.43
C CYS A 207 6.24 -15.70 -11.45
N HIS A 208 5.97 -16.98 -11.18
CA HIS A 208 6.77 -17.86 -10.34
C HIS A 208 6.92 -17.39 -8.87
N THR A 209 6.19 -16.36 -8.44
CA THR A 209 6.15 -15.89 -7.04
C THR A 209 5.52 -16.92 -6.10
N CYS A 210 4.65 -17.78 -6.63
CA CYS A 210 3.95 -18.85 -5.92
C CYS A 210 4.66 -20.21 -5.98
N ILE A 211 5.94 -20.23 -6.36
CA ILE A 211 6.74 -21.45 -6.28
C ILE A 211 6.85 -21.88 -4.82
N THR A 212 6.48 -23.13 -4.57
CA THR A 212 6.58 -23.78 -3.27
C THR A 212 7.18 -25.18 -3.46
N ARG A 213 7.93 -25.66 -2.48
CA ARG A 213 8.43 -27.04 -2.49
C ARG A 213 7.28 -28.03 -2.38
N LEU A 214 7.22 -28.98 -3.31
CA LEU A 214 6.35 -30.15 -3.24
C LEU A 214 7.15 -31.25 -2.52
N VAL A 215 6.75 -31.56 -1.30
CA VAL A 215 7.43 -32.55 -0.45
C VAL A 215 7.08 -33.96 -0.91
N ASP A 216 5.81 -34.19 -1.23
CA ASP A 216 5.32 -35.46 -1.74
C ASP A 216 4.05 -35.28 -2.59
N GLY A 217 3.75 -36.26 -3.43
CA GLY A 217 2.54 -36.33 -4.26
C GLY A 217 2.71 -35.83 -5.69
N THR A 218 1.59 -35.63 -6.38
CA THR A 218 1.54 -35.18 -7.78
C THR A 218 0.38 -34.22 -8.00
N VAL A 219 0.59 -33.25 -8.87
CA VAL A 219 -0.38 -32.23 -9.23
C VAL A 219 -0.58 -32.16 -10.74
N ALA A 220 -1.77 -31.74 -11.15
CA ALA A 220 -2.07 -31.31 -12.51
C ALA A 220 -2.17 -29.79 -12.57
N TYR A 221 -1.75 -29.19 -13.69
CA TYR A 221 -1.86 -27.74 -13.89
C TYR A 221 -3.11 -27.37 -14.68
N ARG A 222 -3.85 -26.38 -14.17
CA ARG A 222 -5.01 -25.75 -14.80
C ARG A 222 -5.04 -24.25 -14.44
N PRO A 223 -4.73 -23.34 -15.37
CA PRO A 223 -4.19 -23.57 -16.71
C PRO A 223 -2.74 -24.10 -16.67
N GLU A 224 -2.28 -24.65 -17.79
CA GLU A 224 -0.88 -25.06 -17.97
C GLU A 224 0.05 -23.82 -17.91
N PRO A 225 1.06 -23.79 -17.01
CA PRO A 225 2.01 -22.68 -16.93
C PRO A 225 2.90 -22.63 -18.17
N LEU A 226 3.36 -21.44 -18.53
CA LEU A 226 4.29 -21.25 -19.66
C LEU A 226 5.63 -21.97 -19.40
N GLU A 227 6.10 -21.91 -18.16
CA GLU A 227 7.31 -22.59 -17.71
C GLU A 227 6.97 -23.32 -16.40
N ARG A 228 7.20 -24.64 -16.37
CA ARG A 228 7.04 -25.41 -15.15
C ARG A 228 8.18 -25.11 -14.18
N PRO A 229 7.94 -25.11 -12.86
CA PRO A 229 9.01 -24.90 -11.89
C PRO A 229 10.01 -26.07 -11.94
N GLY A 230 11.20 -25.86 -11.39
CA GLY A 230 12.22 -26.91 -11.28
C GLY A 230 11.74 -28.12 -10.48
N LYS A 231 12.53 -29.20 -10.52
CA LYS A 231 12.24 -30.45 -9.80
C LYS A 231 11.89 -30.17 -8.32
N ASP A 232 10.96 -30.95 -7.78
CA ASP A 232 10.47 -30.88 -6.39
C ASP A 232 9.79 -29.55 -6.01
N ASN A 233 9.37 -28.75 -7.00
CA ASN A 233 8.62 -27.51 -6.80
C ASN A 233 7.29 -27.52 -7.56
N VAL A 234 6.35 -26.71 -7.08
CA VAL A 234 5.00 -26.57 -7.64
C VAL A 234 4.60 -25.09 -7.68
N LEU A 235 3.88 -24.70 -8.74
CA LEU A 235 3.19 -23.41 -8.81
C LEU A 235 1.79 -23.55 -8.20
N ILE A 236 1.64 -23.25 -6.91
CA ILE A 236 0.38 -23.51 -6.17
C ILE A 236 -0.84 -22.73 -6.71
N CYS A 237 -0.61 -21.67 -7.50
CA CYS A 237 -1.70 -20.82 -8.01
C CYS A 237 -2.45 -21.38 -9.21
N CYS A 238 -1.94 -22.42 -9.86
CA CYS A 238 -2.58 -23.06 -11.01
C CYS A 238 -2.49 -24.58 -10.94
N SER A 239 -2.15 -25.15 -9.79
CA SER A 239 -2.03 -26.60 -9.59
C SER A 239 -3.20 -27.15 -8.78
N GLN A 240 -3.67 -28.34 -9.16
CA GLN A 240 -4.67 -29.13 -8.45
C GLN A 240 -4.05 -30.49 -8.07
N PRO A 241 -4.31 -31.03 -6.87
CA PRO A 241 -3.81 -32.35 -6.49
C PRO A 241 -4.47 -33.44 -7.33
N THR A 242 -3.68 -34.38 -7.84
CA THR A 242 -4.20 -35.61 -8.49
C THR A 242 -4.19 -36.81 -7.56
N VAL A 243 -3.36 -36.74 -6.53
CA VAL A 243 -3.21 -37.71 -5.43
C VAL A 243 -2.96 -36.92 -4.15
N ASP A 244 -2.78 -37.60 -3.02
CA ASP A 244 -2.41 -36.95 -1.77
C ASP A 244 -1.10 -36.17 -1.96
N VAL A 245 -1.06 -34.94 -1.46
CA VAL A 245 0.07 -34.03 -1.64
C VAL A 245 0.51 -33.41 -0.32
N VAL A 246 1.82 -33.24 -0.18
CA VAL A 246 2.43 -32.52 0.94
C VAL A 246 3.19 -31.33 0.39
N ILE A 247 2.82 -30.14 0.84
CA ILE A 247 3.34 -28.86 0.35
C ILE A 247 3.98 -28.11 1.52
N ASP A 248 5.17 -27.55 1.30
CA ASP A 248 5.96 -26.88 2.33
C ASP A 248 5.49 -25.43 2.59
N ILE A 249 4.25 -25.26 3.08
CA ILE A 249 3.64 -23.97 3.50
C ILE A 249 2.83 -24.10 4.80
#